data_AF-A0A496R776-F1
#
_entry.id   AF-A0A496R776-F1
#
_cell.length_a   1.000
_cell.length_b   1.000
_cell.length_c   1.000
_cell.angle_alpha   90.00
_cell.angle_beta   90.00
_cell.angle_gamma   90.00
#
_symmetry.space_group_name_H-M   'P 1'
#
loop_
_entity.id
_entity.type
_entity.pdbx_description
1 polymer ?
#
loop_
_entity_poly.entity_id
_entity_poly.type
_entity_poly.pdbx_seq_one_letter_code
_entity_poly.pdbx_strand_id
1 'polypeptide(L)'
;MTRSGLIFPALIASTLFLLMSCGSDNAIPQSLSQDKEIPELLGIALRPGTDPAMRFAALEPIIGRSREAGEVEWLEAFLGKVLESYPTDPYGAYYLMAMAEGARESGSGDLSLDYLRRLLKNYPDIEIKGNSLHLLAMEKIAAETTNPRESAAMRLEMKRHYPDRIDQGLNLYRLAGEYRKIGEWDAMYQAYQSYLDYPDTFVPNVPDARNRVLSDLSFHSSNKSWTMENLDDLVATVKYAIRNQDAQLLTRMQAEPFFLMNWSQETSDPFTHIPMTLGSFLKPSIRYNRELEAYSNESEAFLKTTGWSWKIRTWILYFRRIDYPADPELNGSWEWAGIYFGDRL
;
A
#
# COMPACT_ATOMS: atom_id res chain seq x y z
N MET A 1 63.39 -12.42 -49.87
CA MET A 1 62.86 -11.24 -50.60
C MET A 1 61.65 -11.69 -51.40
N THR A 2 60.60 -10.86 -51.38
CA THR A 2 59.40 -10.85 -52.27
C THR A 2 58.50 -12.10 -52.27
N ARG A 3 57.40 -12.15 -51.48
CA ARG A 3 56.01 -11.65 -51.71
C ARG A 3 55.28 -12.26 -52.93
N SER A 4 54.06 -12.74 -52.65
CA SER A 4 52.84 -12.96 -53.49
C SER A 4 52.37 -14.42 -53.33
N GLY A 5 51.24 -14.79 -52.73
CA GLY A 5 49.95 -14.11 -52.55
C GLY A 5 48.90 -14.93 -53.30
N LEU A 6 48.01 -15.65 -52.60
CA LEU A 6 46.74 -16.19 -53.12
C LEU A 6 45.86 -16.75 -51.97
N ILE A 7 45.10 -15.82 -51.39
CA ILE A 7 43.68 -15.84 -51.01
C ILE A 7 43.01 -17.23 -50.84
N PHE A 8 42.62 -17.52 -49.60
CA PHE A 8 41.67 -18.54 -49.16
C PHE A 8 40.23 -18.27 -49.67
N PRO A 9 39.48 -19.27 -50.15
CA PRO A 9 38.02 -19.17 -50.19
C PRO A 9 37.46 -19.57 -48.82
N ALA A 10 36.76 -18.65 -48.17
CA ALA A 10 36.02 -18.90 -46.94
C ALA A 10 34.86 -19.86 -47.21
N LEU A 11 34.84 -20.96 -46.46
CA LEU A 11 33.75 -21.93 -46.41
C LEU A 11 32.48 -21.21 -45.92
N ILE A 12 31.45 -21.18 -46.75
CA ILE A 12 30.10 -20.75 -46.38
C ILE A 12 29.55 -21.81 -45.41
N ALA A 13 29.68 -21.54 -44.12
CA ALA A 13 29.02 -22.32 -43.07
C ALA A 13 27.57 -21.85 -42.96
N SER A 14 26.67 -22.69 -43.48
CA SER A 14 25.23 -22.64 -43.35
C SER A 14 24.80 -22.27 -41.92
N THR A 15 24.41 -21.02 -41.71
CA THR A 15 23.62 -20.59 -40.56
C THR A 15 22.16 -20.58 -41.00
N LEU A 16 21.56 -21.77 -41.04
CA LEU A 16 20.11 -21.93 -41.12
C LEU A 16 19.58 -21.62 -39.71
N PHE A 17 19.50 -20.33 -39.38
CA PHE A 17 18.93 -19.85 -38.13
C PHE A 17 17.42 -20.10 -38.15
N LEU A 18 17.00 -20.98 -37.26
CA LEU A 18 15.68 -21.13 -36.64
C LEU A 18 14.70 -19.98 -36.94
N LEU A 19 13.87 -20.17 -37.97
CA LEU A 19 12.57 -19.52 -38.11
C LEU A 19 11.50 -20.62 -38.14
N MET A 20 11.37 -21.34 -37.04
CA MET A 20 10.19 -22.14 -36.70
C MET A 20 9.90 -21.95 -35.22
N SER A 21 9.26 -20.83 -34.89
CA SER A 21 8.44 -20.73 -33.69
C SER A 21 7.41 -19.62 -33.90
N CYS A 22 6.35 -19.96 -34.62
CA CYS A 22 5.04 -19.30 -34.61
C CYS A 22 4.08 -20.21 -35.38
N GLY A 23 3.80 -21.37 -34.78
CA GLY A 23 2.69 -22.23 -35.14
C GLY A 23 2.06 -22.69 -33.84
N SER A 24 0.96 -22.06 -33.44
CA SER A 24 0.20 -22.46 -32.25
C SER A 24 -0.51 -23.79 -32.54
N ASP A 25 0.19 -24.91 -32.37
CA ASP A 25 -0.45 -26.21 -32.35
C ASP A 25 -1.24 -26.32 -31.05
N ASN A 26 -2.56 -26.26 -31.15
CA ASN A 26 -3.51 -26.44 -30.03
C ASN A 26 -3.60 -27.91 -29.59
N ALA A 27 -2.51 -28.66 -29.75
CA ALA A 27 -2.45 -30.03 -29.29
C ALA A 27 -2.57 -30.04 -27.77
N ILE A 28 -3.33 -30.99 -27.24
CA ILE A 28 -3.44 -31.21 -25.80
C ILE A 28 -2.04 -31.60 -25.30
N PRO A 29 -1.50 -30.95 -24.25
CA PRO A 29 -0.21 -31.29 -23.66
C PRO A 29 -0.13 -32.77 -23.30
N GLN A 30 1.07 -33.35 -23.39
CA GLN A 30 1.25 -34.78 -23.12
C GLN A 30 0.83 -35.15 -21.70
N SER A 31 1.12 -34.27 -20.73
CA SER A 31 0.73 -34.39 -19.31
C SER A 31 -0.78 -34.55 -19.12
N LEU A 32 -1.58 -33.85 -19.94
CA LEU A 32 -3.04 -33.90 -19.91
C LEU A 32 -3.62 -35.02 -20.77
N SER A 33 -2.95 -35.37 -21.88
CA SER A 33 -3.39 -36.43 -22.80
C SER A 33 -3.40 -37.83 -22.17
N GLN A 34 -2.66 -38.03 -21.08
CA GLN A 34 -2.63 -39.30 -20.34
C GLN A 34 -3.91 -39.53 -19.53
N ASP A 35 -4.62 -38.46 -19.18
CA ASP A 35 -5.94 -38.55 -18.57
C ASP A 35 -6.98 -38.81 -19.68
N LYS A 36 -7.59 -40.00 -19.64
CA LYS A 36 -8.57 -40.44 -20.62
C LYS A 36 -9.84 -39.58 -20.63
N GLU A 37 -10.14 -38.87 -19.54
CA GLU A 37 -11.32 -38.03 -19.44
C GLU A 37 -11.12 -36.67 -20.13
N ILE A 38 -9.89 -36.15 -20.22
CA ILE A 38 -9.62 -34.81 -20.79
C ILE A 38 -10.10 -34.69 -22.25
N PRO A 39 -9.77 -35.63 -23.16
CA PRO A 39 -10.28 -35.57 -24.54
C PRO A 39 -11.81 -35.62 -24.64
N GLU A 40 -12.47 -36.39 -23.77
CA GLU A 40 -13.93 -36.50 -23.74
C GLU A 40 -14.57 -35.17 -23.29
N LEU A 41 -14.05 -34.58 -22.21
CA LEU A 41 -14.52 -33.29 -21.68
C LEU A 41 -14.28 -32.16 -22.69
N LEU A 42 -13.13 -32.13 -23.36
CA LEU A 42 -12.86 -31.17 -24.44
C LEU A 42 -13.85 -31.32 -25.59
N GLY A 43 -14.17 -32.56 -25.96
CA GLY A 43 -15.18 -32.86 -26.97
C GLY A 43 -16.59 -32.37 -26.60
N ILE A 44 -16.95 -32.41 -25.31
CA ILE A 44 -18.22 -31.85 -24.80
C ILE A 44 -18.17 -30.32 -24.85
N ALA A 45 -17.12 -29.72 -24.31
CA ALA A 45 -16.98 -28.27 -24.16
C ALA A 45 -16.96 -27.52 -25.52
N LEU A 46 -16.27 -28.09 -26.52
CA LEU A 46 -16.08 -27.47 -27.83
C LEU A 46 -17.19 -27.78 -28.84
N ARG A 47 -18.10 -28.71 -28.53
CA ARG A 47 -19.19 -29.08 -29.44
C ARG A 47 -20.11 -27.87 -29.69
N PRO A 48 -20.37 -27.51 -30.96
CA PRO A 48 -21.33 -26.45 -31.28
C PRO A 48 -22.71 -26.76 -30.70
N GLY A 49 -23.33 -25.76 -30.07
CA GLY A 49 -24.65 -25.90 -29.46
C GLY A 49 -24.67 -26.57 -28.09
N THR A 50 -23.51 -26.92 -27.51
CA THR A 50 -23.44 -27.32 -26.09
C THR A 50 -24.01 -26.23 -25.20
N ASP A 51 -24.90 -26.62 -24.29
CA ASP A 51 -25.48 -25.74 -23.27
C ASP A 51 -24.37 -25.13 -22.38
N PRO A 52 -24.44 -23.83 -22.01
CA PRO A 52 -23.40 -23.21 -21.20
C PRO A 52 -23.10 -23.89 -19.87
N ALA A 53 -24.11 -24.42 -19.17
CA ALA A 53 -23.88 -25.12 -17.90
C ALA A 53 -23.16 -26.46 -18.13
N MET A 54 -23.49 -27.17 -19.21
CA MET A 54 -22.76 -28.38 -19.60
C MET A 54 -21.33 -28.07 -20.05
N ARG A 55 -21.10 -26.97 -20.77
CA ARG A 55 -19.75 -26.51 -21.12
C ARG A 55 -18.94 -26.20 -19.87
N PHE A 56 -19.52 -25.46 -18.92
CA PHE A 56 -18.88 -25.17 -17.65
C PHE A 56 -18.52 -26.43 -16.86
N ALA A 57 -19.45 -27.38 -16.73
CA ALA A 57 -19.21 -28.65 -16.05
C ALA A 57 -18.09 -29.48 -16.71
N ALA A 58 -17.91 -29.35 -18.03
CA ALA A 58 -16.81 -30.00 -18.74
C ALA A 58 -15.48 -29.25 -18.59
N LEU A 59 -15.51 -27.91 -18.54
CA LEU A 59 -14.33 -27.07 -18.45
C LEU A 59 -13.74 -26.98 -17.04
N GLU A 60 -14.55 -27.06 -15.98
CA GLU A 60 -14.05 -26.98 -14.59
C GLU A 60 -12.98 -28.05 -14.29
N PRO A 61 -13.17 -29.36 -14.59
CA PRO A 61 -12.14 -30.36 -14.37
C PRO A 61 -10.90 -30.14 -15.25
N ILE A 62 -11.07 -29.66 -16.49
CA ILE A 62 -9.95 -29.35 -17.38
C ILE A 62 -9.10 -28.23 -16.77
N ILE A 63 -9.72 -27.17 -16.27
CA ILE A 63 -9.03 -26.05 -15.61
C ILE A 63 -8.23 -26.55 -14.41
N GLY A 64 -8.86 -27.35 -13.53
CA GLY A 64 -8.18 -27.90 -12.35
C GLY A 64 -6.97 -28.75 -12.71
N ARG A 65 -7.12 -29.72 -13.61
CA ARG A 65 -6.06 -30.64 -14.01
C ARG A 65 -4.93 -29.95 -14.78
N SER A 66 -5.26 -28.96 -15.60
CA SER A 66 -4.24 -28.18 -16.33
C SER A 66 -3.35 -27.41 -15.37
N ARG A 67 -3.92 -26.85 -14.30
CA ARG A 67 -3.13 -26.19 -13.25
C ARG A 67 -2.29 -27.15 -12.45
N GLU A 68 -2.85 -28.30 -12.04
CA GLU A 68 -2.10 -29.34 -11.32
C GLU A 68 -0.92 -29.87 -12.14
N ALA A 69 -1.06 -29.94 -13.47
CA ALA A 69 -0.01 -30.34 -14.39
C ALA A 69 0.99 -29.22 -14.72
N GLY A 70 0.75 -27.98 -14.29
CA GLY A 70 1.58 -26.82 -14.63
C GLY A 70 1.41 -26.31 -16.07
N GLU A 71 0.37 -26.74 -16.77
CA GLU A 71 0.09 -26.39 -18.18
C GLU A 71 -0.64 -25.04 -18.31
N VAL A 72 -0.13 -24.02 -17.62
CA VAL A 72 -0.78 -22.71 -17.46
C VAL A 72 -0.90 -21.95 -18.79
N GLU A 73 0.18 -21.91 -19.58
CA GLU A 73 0.19 -21.21 -20.87
C GLU A 73 -0.81 -21.84 -21.86
N TRP A 74 -0.87 -23.17 -21.89
CA TRP A 74 -1.84 -23.89 -22.72
C TRP A 74 -3.27 -23.60 -22.26
N LEU A 75 -3.52 -23.65 -20.95
CA LEU A 75 -4.84 -23.38 -20.38
C LEU A 75 -5.32 -21.97 -20.74
N GLU A 76 -4.46 -20.96 -20.64
CA GLU A 76 -4.79 -19.59 -21.03
C GLU A 76 -5.15 -19.50 -22.52
N ALA A 77 -4.30 -20.03 -23.40
CA ALA A 77 -4.57 -20.02 -24.84
C ALA A 77 -5.88 -20.76 -25.19
N PHE A 78 -6.16 -21.87 -24.51
CA PHE A 78 -7.38 -22.65 -24.67
C PHE A 78 -8.62 -21.88 -24.22
N LEU A 79 -8.63 -21.35 -22.99
CA LEU A 79 -9.75 -20.57 -22.46
C LEU A 79 -9.99 -19.28 -23.26
N GLY A 80 -8.93 -18.64 -23.77
CA GLY A 80 -9.04 -17.51 -24.68
C GLY A 80 -9.87 -17.84 -25.91
N LYS A 81 -9.62 -19.00 -26.54
CA LYS A 81 -10.39 -19.48 -27.70
C LYS A 81 -11.83 -19.86 -27.35
N VAL A 82 -12.05 -20.42 -26.16
CA VAL A 82 -13.41 -20.66 -25.66
C VAL A 82 -14.19 -19.35 -25.58
N LEU A 83 -13.60 -18.31 -24.98
CA LEU A 83 -14.24 -17.00 -24.84
C LEU A 83 -14.43 -16.28 -26.17
N GLU A 84 -13.52 -16.44 -27.13
CA GLU A 84 -13.69 -15.93 -28.51
C GLU A 84 -14.86 -16.61 -29.24
N SER A 85 -15.01 -17.92 -29.05
CA SER A 85 -16.06 -18.72 -29.69
C SER A 85 -17.43 -18.52 -29.02
N TYR A 86 -17.44 -18.25 -27.71
CA TYR A 86 -18.63 -18.12 -26.88
C TYR A 86 -18.57 -16.84 -26.01
N PRO A 87 -18.56 -15.64 -26.62
CA PRO A 87 -18.34 -14.38 -25.89
C PRO A 87 -19.48 -14.00 -24.94
N THR A 88 -20.65 -14.61 -25.07
CA THR A 88 -21.81 -14.39 -24.21
C THR A 88 -22.03 -15.53 -23.22
N ASP A 89 -21.04 -16.40 -23.02
CA ASP A 89 -21.14 -17.49 -22.03
C ASP A 89 -21.28 -16.89 -20.61
N PRO A 90 -22.36 -17.19 -19.87
CA PRO A 90 -22.56 -16.66 -18.52
C PRO A 90 -21.46 -17.07 -17.53
N TYR A 91 -20.71 -18.14 -17.81
CA TYR A 91 -19.58 -18.59 -17.00
C TYR A 91 -18.23 -17.98 -17.42
N GLY A 92 -18.21 -17.06 -18.39
CA GLY A 92 -16.97 -16.45 -18.87
C GLY A 92 -16.18 -15.71 -17.78
N ALA A 93 -16.85 -15.22 -16.73
CA ALA A 93 -16.20 -14.68 -15.54
C ALA A 93 -15.31 -15.72 -14.84
N TYR A 94 -15.75 -16.98 -14.76
CA TYR A 94 -14.94 -18.06 -14.19
C TYR A 94 -13.69 -18.32 -15.01
N TYR A 95 -13.82 -18.36 -16.34
CA TYR A 95 -12.68 -18.60 -17.23
C TYR A 95 -11.67 -17.45 -17.17
N LEU A 96 -12.13 -16.20 -17.13
CA LEU A 96 -11.24 -15.04 -16.97
C LEU A 96 -10.56 -15.01 -15.60
N MET A 97 -11.24 -15.41 -14.52
CA MET A 97 -10.60 -15.59 -13.21
C MET A 97 -9.51 -16.67 -13.30
N ALA A 98 -9.80 -17.77 -14.00
CA ALA A 98 -8.84 -18.85 -14.15
C ALA A 98 -7.58 -18.41 -14.93
N MET A 99 -7.76 -17.61 -15.99
CA MET A 99 -6.68 -17.00 -16.75
C MET A 99 -5.92 -15.95 -15.94
N ALA A 100 -6.60 -15.13 -15.13
CA ALA A 100 -5.96 -14.11 -14.29
C ALA A 100 -4.97 -14.73 -13.29
N GLU A 101 -5.39 -15.79 -12.62
CA GLU A 101 -4.54 -16.51 -11.68
C GLU A 101 -3.36 -17.19 -12.38
N GLY A 102 -3.57 -17.80 -13.55
CA GLY A 102 -2.49 -18.36 -14.36
C GLY A 102 -1.45 -17.31 -14.77
N ALA A 103 -1.91 -16.15 -15.25
CA ALA A 103 -1.03 -15.07 -15.66
C ALA A 103 -0.22 -14.55 -14.48
N ARG A 104 -0.85 -14.44 -13.31
CA ARG A 104 -0.17 -14.04 -12.06
C ARG A 104 0.89 -15.06 -11.63
N GLU A 105 0.56 -16.35 -11.65
CA GLU A 105 1.49 -17.44 -11.28
C GLU A 105 2.72 -17.47 -12.19
N SER A 106 2.53 -17.16 -13.48
CA SER A 106 3.59 -17.01 -14.48
C SER A 106 4.35 -15.68 -14.40
N GLY A 107 4.07 -14.83 -13.40
CA GLY A 107 4.74 -13.54 -13.20
C GLY A 107 4.24 -12.38 -14.07
N SER A 108 3.15 -12.58 -14.84
CA SER A 108 2.53 -11.58 -15.72
C SER A 108 1.40 -10.83 -15.01
N GLY A 109 1.77 -10.02 -14.00
CA GLY A 109 0.81 -9.28 -13.17
C GLY A 109 -0.11 -8.33 -13.95
N ASP A 110 0.42 -7.62 -14.95
CA ASP A 110 -0.38 -6.69 -15.77
C ASP A 110 -1.46 -7.43 -16.57
N LEU A 111 -1.13 -8.59 -17.14
CA LEU A 111 -2.06 -9.42 -17.89
C LEU A 111 -3.15 -10.02 -16.97
N SER A 112 -2.78 -10.41 -15.74
CA SER A 112 -3.74 -10.81 -14.72
C SER A 112 -4.77 -9.71 -14.46
N LEU A 113 -4.32 -8.48 -14.23
CA LEU A 113 -5.20 -7.34 -14.02
C LEU A 113 -6.11 -7.08 -15.22
N ASP A 114 -5.62 -7.24 -16.45
CA ASP A 114 -6.43 -7.09 -17.66
C ASP A 114 -7.55 -8.14 -17.76
N TYR A 115 -7.28 -9.39 -17.38
CA TYR A 115 -8.32 -10.42 -17.31
C TYR A 115 -9.37 -10.10 -16.24
N LEU A 116 -8.96 -9.63 -15.05
CA LEU A 116 -9.89 -9.23 -13.99
C LEU A 116 -10.76 -8.02 -14.40
N ARG A 117 -10.18 -7.03 -15.10
CA ARG A 117 -10.95 -5.90 -15.65
C ARG A 117 -11.98 -6.36 -16.69
N ARG A 118 -11.58 -7.29 -17.58
CA ARG A 118 -12.49 -7.88 -18.57
C ARG A 118 -13.61 -8.69 -17.91
N LEU A 119 -13.33 -9.36 -16.80
CA LEU A 119 -14.30 -10.12 -16.01
C LEU A 119 -15.39 -9.18 -15.50
N LEU A 120 -14.99 -8.10 -14.80
CA LEU A 120 -15.92 -7.13 -14.23
C LEU A 120 -16.75 -6.40 -15.30
N LYS A 121 -16.13 -6.09 -16.44
CA LYS A 121 -16.76 -5.31 -17.50
C LYS A 121 -17.76 -6.09 -18.35
N ASN A 122 -17.46 -7.35 -18.66
CA ASN A 122 -18.16 -8.06 -19.75
C ASN A 122 -19.06 -9.20 -19.27
N TYR A 123 -18.91 -9.66 -18.03
CA TYR A 123 -19.63 -10.83 -17.54
C TYR A 123 -20.40 -10.51 -16.25
N PRO A 124 -21.59 -11.11 -16.06
CA PRO A 124 -22.33 -10.97 -14.81
C PRO A 124 -21.53 -11.56 -13.65
N ASP A 125 -21.84 -11.10 -12.43
CA ASP A 125 -21.30 -11.73 -11.23
C ASP A 125 -21.88 -13.15 -11.10
N ILE A 126 -21.03 -14.08 -10.69
CA ILE A 126 -21.41 -15.46 -10.39
C ILE A 126 -20.80 -15.86 -9.06
N GLU A 127 -21.51 -16.72 -8.33
CA GLU A 127 -21.04 -17.25 -7.06
C GLU A 127 -20.53 -18.68 -7.21
N ILE A 128 -19.30 -18.92 -6.76
CA ILE A 128 -18.70 -20.24 -6.72
C ILE A 128 -18.39 -20.57 -5.25
N LYS A 129 -19.04 -21.63 -4.73
CA LYS A 129 -18.90 -22.07 -3.33
C LYS A 129 -19.13 -20.93 -2.33
N GLY A 130 -20.10 -20.06 -2.62
CA GLY A 130 -20.45 -18.90 -1.79
C GLY A 130 -19.56 -17.67 -1.99
N ASN A 131 -18.61 -17.68 -2.93
CA ASN A 131 -17.74 -16.54 -3.23
C ASN A 131 -18.14 -15.85 -4.53
N SER A 132 -18.42 -14.54 -4.46
CA SER A 132 -18.63 -13.69 -5.64
C SER A 132 -17.32 -13.52 -6.40
N LEU A 133 -17.32 -13.81 -7.71
CA LEU A 133 -16.15 -13.59 -8.54
C LEU A 133 -15.87 -12.11 -8.80
N HIS A 134 -16.91 -11.27 -8.87
CA HIS A 134 -16.72 -9.82 -8.97
C HIS A 134 -16.03 -9.27 -7.72
N LEU A 135 -16.46 -9.67 -6.52
CA LEU A 135 -15.82 -9.26 -5.28
C LEU A 135 -14.35 -9.68 -5.26
N LEU A 136 -14.05 -10.95 -5.56
CA LEU A 136 -12.67 -11.45 -5.63
C LEU A 136 -11.81 -10.68 -6.66
N ALA A 137 -12.38 -10.37 -7.81
CA ALA A 137 -11.67 -9.60 -8.84
C ALA A 137 -11.39 -8.16 -8.37
N MET A 138 -12.36 -7.51 -7.74
CA MET A 138 -12.18 -6.17 -7.17
C MET A 138 -11.13 -6.17 -6.07
N GLU A 139 -11.12 -7.15 -5.17
CA GLU A 139 -10.10 -7.27 -4.11
C GLU A 139 -8.69 -7.42 -4.67
N LYS A 140 -8.52 -8.27 -5.70
CA LYS A 140 -7.24 -8.47 -6.38
C LYS A 140 -6.79 -7.20 -7.11
N ILE A 141 -7.66 -6.58 -7.92
CA ILE A 141 -7.34 -5.30 -8.60
C ILE A 141 -6.96 -4.23 -7.57
N ALA A 142 -7.76 -4.08 -6.52
CA ALA A 142 -7.54 -3.15 -5.41
C ALA A 142 -6.20 -3.36 -4.70
N ALA A 143 -5.70 -4.59 -4.63
CA ALA A 143 -4.45 -4.91 -3.95
C ALA A 143 -3.22 -4.80 -4.86
N GLU A 144 -3.38 -5.06 -6.15
CA GLU A 144 -2.25 -5.30 -7.08
C GLU A 144 -2.02 -4.18 -8.10
N THR A 145 -3.03 -3.35 -8.37
CA THR A 145 -2.86 -2.24 -9.32
C THR A 145 -1.87 -1.20 -8.79
N THR A 146 -1.04 -0.67 -9.71
CA THR A 146 -0.15 0.46 -9.44
C THR A 146 -0.86 1.81 -9.54
N ASN A 147 -2.09 1.83 -10.07
CA ASN A 147 -2.89 3.04 -10.21
C ASN A 147 -3.75 3.29 -8.95
N PRO A 148 -3.42 4.27 -8.10
CA PRO A 148 -4.17 4.49 -6.86
C PRO A 148 -5.62 4.92 -7.09
N ARG A 149 -5.94 5.55 -8.24
CA ARG A 149 -7.33 5.91 -8.57
C ARG A 149 -8.17 4.67 -8.88
N GLU A 150 -7.61 3.69 -9.57
CA GLU A 150 -8.28 2.40 -9.83
C GLU A 150 -8.47 1.63 -8.52
N SER A 151 -7.42 1.59 -7.70
CA SER A 151 -7.43 0.98 -6.37
C SER A 151 -8.54 1.57 -5.48
N ALA A 152 -8.68 2.90 -5.45
CA ALA A 152 -9.75 3.60 -4.75
C ALA A 152 -11.14 3.30 -5.33
N ALA A 153 -11.28 3.28 -6.65
CA ALA A 153 -12.54 2.97 -7.33
C ALA A 153 -13.05 1.58 -6.97
N MET A 154 -12.20 0.55 -7.01
CA MET A 154 -12.58 -0.82 -6.63
C MET A 154 -13.06 -0.90 -5.18
N ARG A 155 -12.42 -0.18 -4.25
CA ARG A 155 -12.83 -0.14 -2.83
C ARG A 155 -14.19 0.52 -2.62
N LEU A 156 -14.49 1.56 -3.40
CA LEU A 156 -15.80 2.20 -3.38
C LEU A 156 -16.88 1.29 -3.94
N GLU A 157 -16.61 0.57 -5.04
CA GLU A 157 -17.55 -0.42 -5.60
C GLU A 157 -17.78 -1.59 -4.63
N MET A 158 -16.73 -2.12 -4.00
CA MET A 158 -16.86 -3.14 -2.95
C MET A 158 -17.70 -2.65 -1.78
N LYS A 159 -17.47 -1.43 -1.28
CA LYS A 159 -18.28 -0.83 -0.22
C LYS A 159 -19.75 -0.69 -0.61
N ARG A 160 -20.04 -0.32 -1.86
CA ARG A 160 -21.41 -0.09 -2.34
C ARG A 160 -22.17 -1.39 -2.55
N HIS A 161 -21.54 -2.39 -3.17
CA HIS A 161 -22.22 -3.59 -3.65
C HIS A 161 -22.07 -4.80 -2.73
N TYR A 162 -21.03 -4.82 -1.89
CA TYR A 162 -20.69 -5.95 -1.01
C TYR A 162 -20.47 -5.52 0.44
N PRO A 163 -21.31 -4.64 1.03
CA PRO A 163 -21.02 -4.05 2.34
C PRO A 163 -20.89 -5.09 3.46
N ASP A 164 -21.69 -6.15 3.41
CA ASP A 164 -21.74 -7.21 4.43
C ASP A 164 -20.71 -8.32 4.22
N ARG A 165 -19.91 -8.24 3.14
CA ARG A 165 -18.96 -9.29 2.74
C ARG A 165 -17.50 -8.88 2.84
N ILE A 166 -17.24 -7.64 3.26
CA ILE A 166 -15.89 -7.10 3.44
C ILE A 166 -15.73 -6.54 4.86
N ASP A 167 -14.49 -6.48 5.34
CA ASP A 167 -14.16 -5.66 6.51
C ASP A 167 -14.22 -4.17 6.11
N GLN A 168 -15.31 -3.50 6.48
CA GLN A 168 -15.54 -2.09 6.16
C GLN A 168 -14.46 -1.17 6.73
N GLY A 169 -14.02 -1.39 7.97
CA GLY A 169 -12.98 -0.58 8.58
C GLY A 169 -11.67 -0.74 7.82
N LEU A 170 -11.29 -1.97 7.47
CA LEU A 170 -10.05 -2.21 6.73
C LEU A 170 -10.12 -1.61 5.32
N ASN A 171 -11.28 -1.70 4.67
CA ASN A 171 -11.51 -1.09 3.37
C ASN A 171 -11.39 0.43 3.42
N LEU A 172 -11.98 1.09 4.44
CA LEU A 172 -11.90 2.54 4.65
C LEU A 172 -10.47 3.00 4.95
N TYR A 173 -9.75 2.29 5.82
CA TYR A 173 -8.35 2.59 6.11
C TYR A 173 -7.49 2.54 4.85
N ARG A 174 -7.65 1.48 4.04
CA ARG A 174 -6.92 1.34 2.77
C ARG A 174 -7.33 2.41 1.75
N LEU A 175 -8.63 2.74 1.67
CA LEU A 175 -9.14 3.79 0.79
C LEU A 175 -8.51 5.15 1.11
N ALA A 176 -8.39 5.51 2.39
CA ALA A 176 -7.67 6.71 2.80
C ALA A 176 -6.19 6.68 2.35
N GLY A 177 -5.53 5.52 2.45
CA GLY A 177 -4.18 5.32 1.92
C GLY A 177 -4.08 5.57 0.41
N GLU A 178 -5.09 5.16 -0.37
CA GLU A 178 -5.14 5.48 -1.80
C GLU A 178 -5.37 6.97 -2.05
N TYR A 179 -6.29 7.61 -1.32
CA TYR A 179 -6.50 9.06 -1.42
C TYR A 179 -5.24 9.87 -1.10
N ARG A 180 -4.46 9.43 -0.10
CA ARG A 180 -3.15 10.01 0.22
C ARG A 180 -2.19 9.94 -0.95
N LYS A 181 -2.10 8.80 -1.66
CA LYS A 181 -1.25 8.66 -2.86
C LYS A 181 -1.70 9.55 -4.01
N ILE A 182 -3.01 9.81 -4.11
CA ILE A 182 -3.59 10.67 -5.15
C ILE A 182 -3.40 12.15 -4.82
N GLY A 183 -3.29 12.51 -3.53
CA GLY A 183 -3.31 13.88 -3.03
C GLY A 183 -4.72 14.43 -2.76
N GLU A 184 -5.72 13.55 -2.61
CA GLU A 184 -7.11 13.92 -2.27
C GLU A 184 -7.25 13.99 -0.73
N TRP A 185 -6.66 15.01 -0.11
CA TRP A 185 -6.51 15.10 1.35
C TRP A 185 -7.85 15.11 2.10
N ASP A 186 -8.83 15.86 1.62
CA ASP A 186 -10.16 15.91 2.25
C ASP A 186 -10.83 14.53 2.25
N ALA A 187 -10.73 13.80 1.13
CA ALA A 187 -11.28 12.46 1.01
C ALA A 187 -10.54 11.44 1.90
N MET A 188 -9.20 11.59 2.03
CA MET A 188 -8.39 10.81 2.96
C MET A 188 -8.89 11.01 4.40
N TYR A 189 -9.00 12.24 4.89
CA TYR A 189 -9.43 12.52 6.27
C TYR A 189 -10.87 12.08 6.53
N GLN A 190 -11.78 12.22 5.55
CA GLN A 190 -13.14 11.70 5.66
C GLN A 190 -13.18 10.16 5.77
N ALA A 191 -12.35 9.46 4.99
CA ALA A 191 -12.23 8.01 5.06
C ALA A 191 -11.64 7.54 6.40
N TYR A 192 -10.65 8.26 6.94
CA TYR A 192 -10.12 8.05 8.28
C TYR A 192 -11.15 8.29 9.39
N GLN A 193 -11.94 9.37 9.29
CA GLN A 193 -13.02 9.62 10.24
C GLN A 193 -14.04 8.47 10.24
N SER A 194 -14.41 7.99 9.05
CA SER A 194 -15.34 6.85 8.90
C SER A 194 -14.73 5.53 9.40
N TYR A 195 -13.42 5.33 9.26
CA TYR A 195 -12.73 4.15 9.79
C TYR A 195 -12.86 4.05 11.32
N LEU A 196 -12.92 5.17 12.04
CA LEU A 196 -13.04 5.17 13.49
C LEU A 196 -14.36 4.60 14.01
N ASP A 197 -15.38 4.47 13.16
CA ASP A 197 -16.66 3.82 13.47
C ASP A 197 -16.53 2.28 13.59
N TYR A 198 -15.39 1.71 13.22
CA TYR A 198 -15.09 0.27 13.26
C TYR A 198 -13.95 -0.02 14.25
N PRO A 199 -14.21 -0.01 15.57
CA PRO A 199 -13.17 -0.09 16.60
C PRO A 199 -12.43 -1.44 16.63
N ASP A 200 -13.07 -2.52 16.18
CA ASP A 200 -12.52 -3.87 16.24
C ASP A 200 -11.71 -4.25 14.97
N THR A 201 -11.63 -3.36 13.98
CA THR A 201 -10.88 -3.62 12.74
C THR A 201 -9.39 -3.70 13.03
N PHE A 202 -8.81 -4.85 12.69
CA PHE A 202 -7.37 -5.06 12.67
C PHE A 202 -6.76 -4.62 11.34
N VAL A 203 -5.73 -3.78 11.39
CA VAL A 203 -4.96 -3.37 10.19
C VAL A 203 -3.64 -4.12 10.15
N PRO A 204 -3.44 -5.07 9.22
CA PRO A 204 -2.22 -5.85 9.14
C PRO A 204 -0.97 -4.97 8.96
N ASN A 205 0.10 -5.31 9.68
CA ASN A 205 1.41 -4.63 9.64
C ASN A 205 1.40 -3.14 10.02
N VAL A 206 0.29 -2.62 10.55
CA VAL A 206 0.21 -1.26 11.10
C VAL A 206 -0.18 -1.37 12.57
N PRO A 207 0.79 -1.56 13.48
CA PRO A 207 0.50 -1.56 14.90
C PRO A 207 -0.08 -0.20 15.30
N ASP A 208 -1.12 -0.25 16.13
CA ASP A 208 -1.80 0.92 16.67
C ASP A 208 -2.38 1.89 15.59
N ALA A 209 -2.88 1.33 14.49
CA ALA A 209 -3.46 2.09 13.38
C ALA A 209 -4.53 3.10 13.83
N ARG A 210 -5.36 2.73 14.83
CA ARG A 210 -6.41 3.60 15.36
C ARG A 210 -5.85 4.86 16.01
N ASN A 211 -4.88 4.75 16.90
CA ASN A 211 -4.30 5.92 17.57
C ASN A 211 -3.54 6.80 16.57
N ARG A 212 -2.89 6.20 15.57
CA ARG A 212 -2.27 6.96 14.47
C ARG A 212 -3.31 7.81 13.73
N VAL A 213 -4.43 7.22 13.34
CA VAL A 213 -5.53 7.94 12.66
C VAL A 213 -6.11 9.04 13.56
N LEU A 214 -6.32 8.76 14.85
CA LEU A 214 -6.77 9.78 15.81
C LEU A 214 -5.79 10.96 15.91
N SER A 215 -4.48 10.67 15.96
CA SER A 215 -3.44 11.70 15.98
C SER A 215 -3.45 12.52 14.68
N ASP A 216 -3.56 11.88 13.53
CA ASP A 216 -3.61 12.55 12.22
C ASP A 216 -4.84 13.48 12.12
N LEU A 217 -6.01 13.03 12.58
CA LEU A 217 -7.24 13.83 12.61
C LEU A 217 -7.18 14.97 13.63
N SER A 218 -6.59 14.72 14.80
CA SER A 218 -6.38 15.75 15.82
C SER A 218 -5.45 16.85 15.30
N PHE A 219 -4.34 16.46 14.67
CA PHE A 219 -3.45 17.41 14.04
C PHE A 219 -4.17 18.17 12.92
N HIS A 220 -4.88 17.48 12.02
CA HIS A 220 -5.65 18.07 10.92
C HIS A 220 -6.69 19.11 11.38
N SER A 221 -7.37 18.86 12.50
CA SER A 221 -8.42 19.76 13.04
C SER A 221 -7.90 20.86 13.97
N SER A 222 -6.64 20.79 14.41
CA SER A 222 -6.03 21.83 15.26
C SER A 222 -5.82 23.17 14.53
N ASN A 223 -5.53 24.24 15.27
CA ASN A 223 -5.23 25.55 14.69
C ASN A 223 -3.77 25.74 14.25
N LYS A 224 -2.88 24.76 14.54
CA LYS A 224 -1.42 24.79 14.29
C LYS A 224 -0.72 26.10 14.69
N SER A 225 -1.26 26.83 15.64
CA SER A 225 -0.74 28.17 16.01
C SER A 225 0.67 28.14 16.62
N TRP A 226 1.17 26.96 16.98
CA TRP A 226 2.50 26.75 17.56
C TRP A 226 3.63 26.61 16.52
N THR A 227 3.30 26.46 15.23
CA THR A 227 4.27 26.15 14.19
C THR A 227 5.02 27.40 13.71
N MET A 228 6.27 27.25 13.28
CA MET A 228 7.08 28.33 12.71
C MET A 228 7.81 27.86 11.46
N GLU A 229 7.94 28.74 10.45
CA GLU A 229 8.62 28.43 9.19
C GLU A 229 10.09 28.05 9.41
N ASN A 230 10.78 28.77 10.30
CA ASN A 230 12.22 28.60 10.55
C ASN A 230 12.50 27.97 11.92
N LEU A 231 13.38 26.95 11.93
CA LEU A 231 13.85 26.31 13.16
C LEU A 231 14.54 27.31 14.11
N ASP A 232 15.34 28.23 13.56
CA ASP A 232 16.10 29.19 14.36
C ASP A 232 15.18 30.13 15.17
N ASP A 233 14.09 30.59 14.56
CA ASP A 233 13.09 31.44 15.20
C ASP A 233 12.34 30.68 16.31
N LEU A 234 11.99 29.42 16.05
CA LEU A 234 11.36 28.55 17.03
C LEU A 234 12.26 28.30 18.24
N VAL A 235 13.53 27.94 18.00
CA VAL A 235 14.52 27.71 19.06
C VAL A 235 14.78 29.00 19.85
N ALA A 236 14.88 30.14 19.17
CA ALA A 236 15.06 31.44 19.81
C ALA A 236 13.87 31.82 20.70
N THR A 237 12.64 31.56 20.23
CA THR A 237 11.40 31.82 20.97
C THR A 237 11.30 30.94 22.21
N VAL A 238 11.59 29.65 22.11
CA VAL A 238 11.61 28.73 23.25
C VAL A 238 12.70 29.12 24.26
N LYS A 239 13.92 29.46 23.80
CA LYS A 239 15.00 29.97 24.67
C LYS A 239 14.60 31.27 25.38
N TYR A 240 13.95 32.18 24.67
CA TYR A 240 13.43 33.42 25.24
C TYR A 240 12.41 33.14 26.35
N ALA A 241 11.46 32.23 26.10
CA ALA A 241 10.44 31.87 27.07
C ALA A 241 11.04 31.23 28.33
N ILE A 242 12.04 30.34 28.17
CA ILE A 242 12.80 29.77 29.30
C ILE A 242 13.52 30.85 30.10
N ARG A 243 14.27 31.73 29.43
CA ARG A 243 15.08 32.77 30.08
C ARG A 243 14.23 33.74 30.90
N ASN A 244 13.06 34.12 30.38
CA ASN A 244 12.15 35.06 31.03
C ASN A 244 11.14 34.38 31.95
N GLN A 245 11.20 33.05 32.09
CA GLN A 245 10.25 32.26 32.87
C GLN A 245 8.78 32.43 32.41
N ASP A 246 8.59 32.64 31.10
CA ASP A 246 7.27 32.84 30.48
C ASP A 246 6.60 31.49 30.22
N ALA A 247 5.85 31.02 31.22
CA ALA A 247 5.11 29.76 31.13
C ALA A 247 4.03 29.79 30.04
N GLN A 248 3.40 30.95 29.80
CA GLN A 248 2.32 31.06 28.82
C GLN A 248 2.85 30.98 27.39
N LEU A 249 4.00 31.60 27.12
CA LEU A 249 4.66 31.46 25.82
C LEU A 249 5.14 30.03 25.62
N LEU A 250 5.75 29.38 26.63
CA LEU A 250 6.14 27.97 26.50
C LEU A 250 4.95 27.06 26.18
N THR A 251 3.83 27.20 26.90
CA THR A 251 2.63 26.39 26.62
C THR A 251 2.10 26.65 25.21
N ARG A 252 2.10 27.90 24.72
CA ARG A 252 1.67 28.22 23.35
C ARG A 252 2.57 27.62 22.26
N MET A 253 3.83 27.32 22.59
CA MET A 253 4.78 26.74 21.64
C MET A 253 4.79 25.21 21.65
N GLN A 254 4.05 24.57 22.55
CA GLN A 254 3.91 23.11 22.55
C GLN A 254 3.06 22.68 21.36
N ALA A 255 3.53 21.68 20.62
CA ALA A 255 2.73 21.01 19.61
C ALA A 255 1.52 20.29 20.21
N GLU A 256 0.52 19.99 19.39
CA GLU A 256 -0.61 19.14 19.78
C GLU A 256 -0.65 17.88 18.89
N PRO A 257 -0.39 16.67 19.44
CA PRO A 257 -0.03 16.38 20.83
C PRO A 257 1.45 16.69 21.17
N PHE A 258 1.69 17.17 22.38
CA PHE A 258 3.04 17.33 22.95
C PHE A 258 3.42 16.09 23.75
N PHE A 259 4.66 15.61 23.64
CA PHE A 259 5.10 14.43 24.41
C PHE A 259 6.17 14.75 25.45
N LEU A 260 6.19 13.91 26.49
CA LEU A 260 7.19 13.89 27.55
C LEU A 260 7.59 12.43 27.81
N MET A 261 8.76 12.01 27.35
CA MET A 261 9.11 10.59 27.40
C MET A 261 10.60 10.32 27.61
N ASN A 262 10.93 9.07 27.91
CA ASN A 262 12.28 8.55 27.91
C ASN A 262 12.69 8.16 26.49
N TRP A 263 13.98 8.11 26.19
CA TRP A 263 14.50 7.71 24.86
C TRP A 263 14.06 6.32 24.38
N SER A 264 13.71 5.42 25.30
CA SER A 264 13.27 4.04 25.00
C SER A 264 11.75 3.88 24.91
N GLN A 265 10.97 4.94 25.13
CA GLN A 265 9.50 4.88 25.06
C GLN A 265 9.02 5.20 23.65
N GLU A 266 7.87 4.64 23.30
CA GLU A 266 7.18 4.95 22.04
C GLU A 266 6.12 6.04 22.28
N THR A 267 5.80 6.82 21.25
CA THR A 267 4.72 7.82 21.30
C THR A 267 3.35 7.21 21.56
N SER A 268 3.16 5.93 21.22
CA SER A 268 1.95 5.15 21.48
C SER A 268 1.79 4.73 22.95
N ASP A 269 2.82 4.85 23.79
CA ASP A 269 2.74 4.47 25.21
C ASP A 269 1.74 5.40 25.95
N PRO A 270 0.76 4.86 26.69
CA PRO A 270 -0.23 5.64 27.43
C PRO A 270 0.35 6.72 28.36
N PHE A 271 1.59 6.58 28.80
CA PHE A 271 2.24 7.52 29.70
C PHE A 271 3.03 8.63 29.00
N THR A 272 3.08 8.64 27.66
CA THR A 272 3.89 9.58 26.88
C THR A 272 3.27 10.97 26.74
N HIS A 273 1.93 11.06 26.76
CA HIS A 273 1.17 12.30 26.56
C HIS A 273 0.52 12.83 27.85
N ILE A 274 1.10 12.51 29.01
CA ILE A 274 0.57 12.99 30.30
C ILE A 274 0.64 14.52 30.33
N PRO A 275 -0.50 15.21 30.56
CA PRO A 275 -0.50 16.66 30.67
C PRO A 275 0.40 17.10 31.82
N MET A 276 1.49 17.79 31.50
CA MET A 276 2.39 18.38 32.49
C MET A 276 2.47 19.88 32.30
N THR A 277 2.19 20.61 33.36
CA THR A 277 2.36 22.07 33.37
C THR A 277 3.85 22.41 33.44
N LEU A 278 4.51 22.53 32.29
CA LEU A 278 5.95 22.86 32.22
C LEU A 278 6.31 24.13 33.00
N GLY A 279 5.37 25.07 33.11
CA GLY A 279 5.50 26.28 33.93
C GLY A 279 5.88 26.02 35.39
N SER A 280 5.47 24.89 35.97
CA SER A 280 5.84 24.48 37.34
C SER A 280 7.32 24.13 37.51
N PHE A 281 8.03 23.86 36.41
CA PHE A 281 9.45 23.54 36.39
C PHE A 281 10.34 24.73 35.99
N LEU A 282 9.75 25.84 35.50
CA LEU A 282 10.49 27.03 35.09
C LEU A 282 11.20 27.69 36.27
N LYS A 283 12.53 27.62 36.26
CA LYS A 283 13.38 28.17 37.33
C LYS A 283 14.57 28.92 36.74
N PRO A 284 15.13 29.90 37.47
CA PRO A 284 16.34 30.61 37.03
C PRO A 284 17.57 29.70 36.92
N SER A 285 17.52 28.48 37.46
CA SER A 285 18.56 27.45 37.35
C SER A 285 18.65 26.82 35.97
N ILE A 286 17.63 26.97 35.12
CA ILE A 286 17.61 26.31 33.82
C ILE A 286 18.70 26.90 32.93
N ARG A 287 19.45 26.01 32.27
CA ARG A 287 20.47 26.36 31.28
C ARG A 287 20.21 25.57 30.01
N TYR A 288 20.53 26.14 28.87
CA TYR A 288 20.43 25.50 27.56
C TYR A 288 21.76 25.63 26.82
N ASN A 289 22.05 24.65 25.96
CA ASN A 289 23.22 24.71 25.10
C ASN A 289 23.11 25.87 24.09
N ARG A 290 24.27 26.42 23.71
CA ARG A 290 24.33 27.52 22.74
C ARG A 290 23.84 27.04 21.37
N GLU A 291 24.37 25.90 20.93
CA GLU A 291 24.08 25.25 19.67
C GLU A 291 23.14 24.05 19.88
N LEU A 292 22.51 23.61 18.79
CA LEU A 292 21.76 22.35 18.74
C LEU A 292 22.73 21.17 18.84
N GLU A 293 22.22 20.02 19.26
CA GLU A 293 23.03 18.80 19.37
C GLU A 293 23.48 18.32 18.00
N ALA A 294 24.70 17.77 17.92
CA ALA A 294 25.36 17.41 16.66
C ALA A 294 24.65 16.32 15.84
N TYR A 295 23.74 15.57 16.45
CA TYR A 295 22.91 14.55 15.79
C TYR A 295 21.56 15.10 15.27
N SER A 296 21.36 16.42 15.33
CA SER A 296 20.28 17.10 14.61
C SER A 296 20.49 16.99 13.10
N ASN A 297 19.41 16.98 12.34
CA ASN A 297 19.40 16.85 10.88
C ASN A 297 18.32 17.75 10.26
N GLU A 298 18.05 17.60 8.96
CA GLU A 298 17.11 18.43 8.20
C GLU A 298 15.64 18.32 8.62
N SER A 299 15.28 17.26 9.35
CA SER A 299 13.89 16.98 9.78
C SER A 299 13.73 16.96 11.30
N GLU A 300 14.82 16.87 12.05
CA GLU A 300 14.80 16.74 13.51
C GLU A 300 15.91 17.54 14.16
N ALA A 301 15.58 18.28 15.21
CA ALA A 301 16.55 19.08 15.94
C ALA A 301 16.39 18.89 17.45
N PHE A 302 17.53 18.92 18.15
CA PHE A 302 17.59 18.61 19.57
C PHE A 302 18.35 19.70 20.31
N LEU A 303 17.74 20.23 21.37
CA LEU A 303 18.37 21.21 22.25
C LEU A 303 18.53 20.63 23.65
N LYS A 304 19.78 20.43 24.08
CA LYS A 304 20.05 20.02 25.45
C LYS A 304 19.83 21.17 26.42
N THR A 305 19.11 20.85 27.48
CA THR A 305 18.81 21.75 28.59
C THR A 305 19.04 21.05 29.93
N THR A 306 19.38 21.81 30.96
CA THR A 306 19.65 21.28 32.30
C THR A 306 19.05 22.17 33.38
N GLY A 307 18.91 21.64 34.60
CA GLY A 307 18.49 22.43 35.76
C GLY A 307 16.99 22.59 35.96
N TRP A 308 16.18 21.78 35.26
CA TRP A 308 14.71 21.72 35.39
C TRP A 308 14.27 21.10 36.71
N SER A 309 14.88 19.98 37.11
CA SER A 309 14.57 19.29 38.35
C SER A 309 15.81 18.63 38.95
N TRP A 310 15.73 18.28 40.24
CA TRP A 310 16.81 17.54 40.91
C TRP A 310 16.82 16.05 40.55
N LYS A 311 15.66 15.47 40.20
CA LYS A 311 15.50 14.04 39.86
C LYS A 311 16.03 13.75 38.45
N ILE A 312 15.55 14.51 37.48
CA ILE A 312 15.95 14.42 36.08
C ILE A 312 16.57 15.76 35.72
N ARG A 313 17.90 15.79 35.68
CA ARG A 313 18.67 17.03 35.51
C ARG A 313 18.70 17.50 34.06
N THR A 314 18.75 16.56 33.10
CA THR A 314 18.88 16.83 31.67
C THR A 314 17.57 16.56 30.96
N TRP A 315 17.08 17.57 30.23
CA TRP A 315 15.90 17.49 29.38
C TRP A 315 16.34 17.88 27.97
N ILE A 316 15.98 17.10 26.97
CA ILE A 316 16.30 17.36 25.56
C ILE A 316 15.02 17.83 24.89
N LEU A 317 14.97 19.10 24.49
CA LEU A 317 13.83 19.63 23.74
C LEU A 317 13.93 19.14 22.31
N TYR A 318 12.86 18.52 21.82
CA TYR A 318 12.80 17.92 20.49
C TYR A 318 11.93 18.76 19.57
N PHE A 319 12.54 19.21 18.49
CA PHE A 319 11.89 19.93 17.42
C PHE A 319 11.86 19.04 16.19
N ARG A 320 10.75 19.06 15.46
CA ARG A 320 10.65 18.31 14.21
C ARG A 320 10.05 19.16 13.11
N ARG A 321 10.40 18.80 11.89
CA ARG A 321 9.81 19.33 10.69
C ARG A 321 8.48 18.62 10.45
N ILE A 322 7.46 19.41 10.13
CA ILE A 322 6.09 18.94 9.91
C ILE A 322 6.00 18.36 8.51
N ASP A 323 5.60 17.09 8.42
CA ASP A 323 5.20 16.45 7.17
C ASP A 323 3.66 16.49 7.08
N TYR A 324 3.16 17.50 6.37
CA TYR A 324 1.73 17.75 6.22
C TYR A 324 1.40 18.27 4.81
N PRO A 325 1.53 17.41 3.80
CA PRO A 325 1.39 17.80 2.38
C PRO A 325 0.00 18.32 2.00
N ALA A 326 -1.00 18.18 2.88
CA ALA A 326 -2.34 18.74 2.70
C ALA A 326 -2.36 20.28 2.73
N ASP A 327 -1.40 20.91 3.41
CA ASP A 327 -1.26 22.36 3.46
C ASP A 327 0.20 22.75 3.14
N PRO A 328 0.48 23.26 1.93
CA PRO A 328 1.84 23.64 1.53
C PRO A 328 2.49 24.72 2.38
N GLU A 329 1.71 25.59 3.05
CA GLU A 329 2.24 26.65 3.90
C GLU A 329 2.75 26.08 5.23
N LEU A 330 2.04 25.09 5.77
CA LEU A 330 2.46 24.37 6.99
C LEU A 330 3.48 23.28 6.70
N ASN A 331 3.42 22.67 5.52
CA ASN A 331 4.32 21.59 5.16
C ASN A 331 5.77 22.06 5.15
N GLY A 332 6.62 21.38 5.93
CA GLY A 332 8.02 21.75 6.06
C GLY A 332 8.30 22.83 7.11
N SER A 333 7.28 23.37 7.77
CA SER A 333 7.44 24.19 8.98
C SER A 333 7.95 23.35 10.15
N TRP A 334 8.33 24.00 11.25
CA TRP A 334 8.87 23.39 12.46
C TRP A 334 7.93 23.52 13.64
N GLU A 335 7.95 22.51 14.51
CA GLU A 335 7.26 22.53 15.79
C GLU A 335 8.13 22.00 16.92
N TRP A 336 7.84 22.45 18.14
CA TRP A 336 8.38 21.85 19.35
C TRP A 336 7.48 20.69 19.75
N ALA A 337 7.85 19.48 19.32
CA ALA A 337 7.01 18.29 19.41
C ALA A 337 7.06 17.62 20.80
N GLY A 338 8.15 17.80 21.56
CA GLY A 338 8.23 17.17 22.87
C GLY A 338 9.53 17.38 23.62
N ILE A 339 9.67 16.59 24.68
CA ILE A 339 10.85 16.53 25.54
C ILE A 339 11.24 15.07 25.76
N TYR A 340 12.52 14.77 25.53
CA TYR A 340 13.14 13.54 26.01
C TYR A 340 13.81 13.77 27.37
N PHE A 341 13.57 12.87 28.32
CA PHE A 341 14.23 12.88 29.62
C PHE A 341 15.57 12.13 29.58
N GLY A 342 16.61 12.77 30.12
CA GLY A 342 17.95 12.21 30.20
C GLY A 342 18.78 12.41 28.94
N ASP A 343 20.05 12.02 29.03
CA ASP A 343 20.94 11.99 27.88
C ASP A 343 20.59 10.80 26.96
N ARG A 344 20.78 10.99 25.66
CA ARG A 344 20.64 9.93 24.66
C ARG A 344 21.75 8.90 24.90
N LEU A 345 21.39 7.62 24.98
CA LEU A 345 22.32 6.50 25.18
C LEU A 345 23.14 6.18 23.94
#